data_AF-A0A1G7D7S1-F1
#
_entry.id   AF-A0A1G7D7S1-F1
#
_cell.length_a   1.000
_cell.length_b   1.000
_cell.length_c   1.000
_cell.angle_alpha   90.00
_cell.angle_beta   90.00
_cell.angle_gamma   90.00
#
_symmetry.space_group_name_H-M   'P 1'
#
loop_
_entity.id
_entity.type
_entity.pdbx_description
1 polymer ?
#
loop_
_entity_poly.entity_id
_entity_poly.type
_entity_poly.pdbx_seq_one_letter_code
_entity_poly.pdbx_strand_id
1 'polypeptide(L)'
;MNMQPADLYANGDLEEILSPTGVLKKLSAAERYRSGTPLRAFDVSVFNGEVRACMKNNEDHPIFSSRWADTQHVVMIVMDEIELAARIRTLFPTAQGFVIENIVECHASEVV
;
A
#
# COMPACT_ATOMS: atom_id res chain seq x y z
N MET A 1 33.27 4.55 -14.23
CA MET A 1 32.79 4.80 -12.86
C MET A 1 31.41 4.19 -12.72
N ASN A 2 31.24 3.19 -11.86
CA ASN A 2 29.96 2.53 -11.60
C ASN A 2 29.46 3.03 -10.23
N MET A 3 28.54 3.99 -10.21
CA MET A 3 27.93 4.48 -8.97
C MET A 3 26.89 3.46 -8.52
N GLN A 4 26.99 2.99 -7.27
CA GLN A 4 26.04 2.04 -6.71
C GLN A 4 24.82 2.79 -6.12
N PRO A 5 23.59 2.24 -6.23
CA PRO A 5 22.37 2.88 -5.75
C PRO A 5 22.26 3.00 -4.21
N ALA A 6 23.26 2.49 -3.47
CA ALA A 6 23.31 2.52 -2.01
C ALA A 6 23.56 3.94 -1.45
N ASP A 7 24.16 4.84 -2.24
CA ASP A 7 24.42 6.22 -1.82
C ASP A 7 23.16 7.12 -1.82
N LEU A 8 22.02 6.62 -2.31
CA LEU A 8 20.81 7.45 -2.51
C LEU A 8 19.86 7.49 -1.29
N TYR A 9 20.05 6.63 -0.27
CA TYR A 9 19.11 6.51 0.87
C TYR A 9 19.71 6.91 2.23
N ALA A 10 20.75 7.75 2.24
CA ALA A 10 21.46 8.18 3.45
C ALA A 10 20.71 9.21 4.32
N ASN A 11 19.45 9.57 4.03
CA ASN A 11 18.75 10.61 4.78
C ASN A 11 17.31 10.18 5.16
N GLY A 12 17.19 9.63 6.37
CA GLY A 12 16.03 9.80 7.26
C GLY A 12 14.73 9.08 6.89
N ASP A 13 14.47 7.93 7.51
CA ASP A 13 13.36 7.77 8.49
C ASP A 13 13.37 6.34 9.08
N LEU A 14 13.28 6.25 10.41
CA LEU A 14 13.37 5.02 11.20
C LEU A 14 11.97 4.54 11.58
N GLU A 15 11.38 3.55 10.89
CA GLU A 15 10.09 2.99 11.29
C GLU A 15 10.15 1.49 11.68
N GLU A 16 9.47 1.15 12.77
CA GLU A 16 9.58 -0.08 13.57
C GLU A 16 8.62 -1.18 13.14
N ILE A 17 9.04 -2.46 13.12
CA ILE A 17 8.12 -3.60 13.02
C ILE A 17 8.48 -4.76 13.99
N LEU A 18 7.44 -5.45 14.48
CA LEU A 18 7.48 -6.50 15.53
C LEU A 18 8.04 -7.84 15.04
N SER A 19 8.90 -8.47 15.87
CA SER A 19 9.49 -9.80 15.68
C SER A 19 8.71 -10.87 16.47
N PRO A 20 8.75 -12.17 16.10
CA PRO A 20 7.84 -13.21 16.58
C PRO A 20 8.05 -13.70 18.03
N THR A 21 8.89 -13.03 18.82
CA THR A 21 9.06 -13.26 20.28
C THR A 21 8.40 -12.16 21.12
N GLY A 22 7.60 -11.27 20.52
CA GLY A 22 7.08 -10.07 21.20
C GLY A 22 8.15 -9.00 21.42
N VAL A 23 9.29 -9.10 20.75
CA VAL A 23 10.33 -8.06 20.72
C VAL A 23 10.26 -7.36 19.37
N LEU A 24 9.98 -6.05 19.36
CA LEU A 24 10.15 -5.18 18.20
C LEU A 24 11.61 -5.25 17.72
N LYS A 25 11.88 -5.91 16.59
CA LYS A 25 13.21 -5.92 16.00
C LYS A 25 13.16 -4.99 14.79
N LYS A 26 13.62 -3.74 14.97
CA LYS A 26 13.82 -2.79 13.88
C LYS A 26 14.83 -3.40 12.90
N LEU A 27 14.34 -3.99 11.81
CA LEU A 27 15.20 -4.46 10.73
C LEU A 27 15.50 -3.26 9.83
N SER A 28 16.77 -2.85 9.82
CA SER A 28 17.29 -1.85 8.89
C SER A 28 16.99 -2.27 7.44
N ALA A 29 16.68 -1.31 6.58
CA ALA A 29 16.48 -1.53 5.14
C ALA A 29 17.63 -2.34 4.49
N ALA A 30 18.85 -2.23 5.03
CA ALA A 30 20.02 -2.98 4.56
C ALA A 30 20.00 -4.48 4.91
N GLU A 31 19.37 -4.88 6.01
CA GLU A 31 19.21 -6.30 6.38
C GLU A 31 18.08 -6.96 5.58
N ARG A 32 17.06 -6.18 5.20
CA ARG A 32 15.95 -6.65 4.35
C ARG A 32 16.41 -6.90 2.92
N TYR A 33 17.31 -6.05 2.40
CA TYR A 33 17.99 -6.28 1.11
C TYR A 33 18.87 -7.55 1.11
N ARG A 34 19.50 -7.91 2.25
CA ARG A 34 20.30 -9.15 2.37
C ARG A 34 19.48 -10.44 2.24
N SER A 35 18.18 -10.40 2.50
CA SER A 35 17.30 -11.59 2.41
C SER A 35 16.76 -11.86 1.01
N GLY A 36 16.98 -10.97 0.03
CA GLY A 36 16.62 -11.23 -1.37
C GLY A 36 15.12 -11.39 -1.61
N THR A 37 14.25 -10.84 -0.77
CA THR A 37 12.80 -10.90 -1.00
C THR A 37 12.44 -10.05 -2.23
N PRO A 38 11.90 -10.65 -3.30
CA PRO A 38 11.54 -9.90 -4.50
C PRO A 38 10.37 -8.96 -4.18
N LEU A 39 10.42 -7.76 -4.77
CA LEU A 39 9.29 -6.83 -4.75
C LEU A 39 8.10 -7.46 -5.47
N ARG A 40 6.91 -7.31 -4.89
CA ARG A 40 5.65 -7.82 -5.44
C ARG A 40 4.71 -6.66 -5.73
N ALA A 41 3.99 -6.76 -6.84
CA ALA A 41 2.95 -5.80 -7.18
C ALA A 41 1.59 -6.34 -6.72
N PHE A 42 0.78 -5.49 -6.12
CA PHE A 42 -0.58 -5.81 -5.67
C PHE A 42 -1.55 -4.81 -6.26
N ASP A 43 -2.58 -5.28 -6.94
CA ASP A 43 -3.73 -4.50 -7.34
C ASP A 43 -4.74 -4.46 -6.18
N VAL A 44 -5.01 -3.26 -5.67
CA VAL A 44 -5.96 -3.03 -4.59
C VAL A 44 -7.20 -2.36 -5.17
N SER A 45 -8.32 -3.06 -5.11
CA SER A 45 -9.63 -2.54 -5.48
C SER A 45 -10.25 -1.84 -4.27
N VAL A 46 -10.49 -0.53 -4.36
CA VAL A 46 -10.97 0.31 -3.26
C VAL A 46 -12.07 1.27 -3.74
N PHE A 47 -13.12 1.44 -2.95
CA PHE A 47 -14.14 2.46 -3.17
C PHE A 47 -14.47 3.17 -1.86
N ASN A 48 -15.18 4.29 -1.93
CA ASN A 48 -15.70 4.98 -0.76
C ASN A 48 -17.22 4.80 -0.66
N GLY A 49 -17.66 4.09 0.37
CA GLY A 49 -19.07 3.79 0.59
C GLY A 49 -19.91 5.03 0.91
N GLU A 50 -19.33 6.03 1.59
CA GLU A 50 -20.00 7.29 1.91
C GLU A 50 -20.22 8.12 0.64
N VAL A 51 -19.22 8.22 -0.24
CA VAL A 51 -19.35 8.90 -1.54
C VAL A 51 -20.42 8.21 -2.40
N ARG A 52 -20.43 6.87 -2.44
CA ARG A 52 -21.45 6.09 -3.16
C ARG A 52 -22.86 6.33 -2.60
N ALA A 53 -22.99 6.51 -1.29
CA ALA A 53 -24.26 6.86 -0.66
C ALA A 53 -24.71 8.30 -1.00
N CYS A 54 -23.81 9.28 -0.94
CA CYS A 54 -24.10 10.66 -1.34
C CYS A 54 -24.56 10.73 -2.80
N MET A 55 -23.86 10.05 -3.73
CA MET A 55 -24.25 10.03 -5.14
C MET A 55 -25.63 9.40 -5.36
N LYS A 56 -25.99 8.38 -4.59
CA LYS A 56 -27.33 7.76 -4.66
C LYS A 56 -28.44 8.73 -4.23
N ASN A 57 -28.13 9.65 -3.33
CA ASN A 57 -29.01 10.74 -2.91
C ASN A 57 -28.97 11.95 -3.86
N ASN A 58 -28.20 11.88 -4.96
CA ASN A 58 -27.95 12.98 -5.88
C ASN A 58 -27.24 14.18 -5.20
N GLU A 59 -26.45 13.88 -4.16
CA GLU A 59 -25.62 14.82 -3.41
C GLU A 59 -24.14 14.55 -3.72
N ASP A 60 -23.33 15.60 -3.75
CA ASP A 60 -21.88 15.48 -3.79
C ASP A 60 -21.30 15.28 -2.39
N HIS A 61 -20.28 14.44 -2.28
CA HIS A 61 -19.58 14.27 -1.02
C HIS A 61 -18.69 15.50 -0.78
N PRO A 62 -18.74 16.13 0.41
CA PRO A 62 -18.10 17.42 0.65
C PRO A 62 -16.57 17.38 0.61
N ILE A 63 -15.99 16.20 0.82
CA ILE A 63 -14.54 16.01 0.96
C ILE A 63 -13.93 15.27 -0.24
N PHE A 64 -14.67 14.35 -0.84
CA PHE A 64 -14.12 13.38 -1.78
C PHE A 64 -14.85 13.49 -3.10
N SER A 65 -14.08 13.43 -4.19
CA SER A 65 -14.64 13.49 -5.53
C SER A 65 -15.55 12.28 -5.80
N SER A 66 -16.61 12.52 -6.59
CA SER A 66 -17.56 11.53 -7.09
C SER A 66 -16.92 10.27 -7.66
N ARG A 67 -15.71 10.38 -8.23
CA ARG A 67 -14.96 9.23 -8.75
C ARG A 67 -14.76 8.10 -7.74
N TRP A 68 -14.78 8.43 -6.44
CA TRP A 68 -14.60 7.45 -5.37
C TRP A 68 -15.88 6.65 -5.06
N ALA A 69 -17.02 6.98 -5.68
CA ALA A 69 -18.21 6.13 -5.64
C ALA A 69 -18.01 4.80 -6.40
N ASP A 70 -17.20 4.85 -7.46
CA ASP A 70 -16.82 3.70 -8.27
C ASP A 70 -15.55 3.04 -7.73
N THR A 71 -15.42 1.72 -7.92
CA THR A 71 -14.22 0.96 -7.55
C THR A 71 -13.00 1.47 -8.31
N GLN A 72 -12.00 1.93 -7.56
CA GLN A 72 -10.70 2.36 -8.05
C GLN A 72 -9.70 1.23 -7.86
N HIS A 73 -8.89 0.99 -8.89
CA HIS A 73 -7.79 0.03 -8.85
C HIS A 73 -6.48 0.76 -8.61
N VAL A 74 -5.79 0.41 -7.53
CA VAL A 74 -4.54 1.04 -7.11
C VAL A 74 -3.46 -0.03 -7.03
N VAL A 75 -2.50 0.06 -7.94
CA VAL A 75 -1.34 -0.84 -7.93
C VAL A 75 -0.32 -0.34 -6.92
N MET A 76 0.04 -1.20 -5.97
CA MET A 76 1.07 -0.95 -4.96
C MET A 76 2.20 -1.97 -5.10
N ILE A 77 3.43 -1.47 -5.14
CA ILE A 77 4.62 -2.32 -5.13
C ILE A 77 5.17 -2.32 -3.71
N VAL A 78 5.19 -3.49 -3.08
CA VAL A 78 5.65 -3.67 -1.69
C VAL A 78 6.50 -4.95 -1.59
N MET A 79 7.27 -5.06 -0.52
CA MET A 79 8.05 -6.28 -0.26
C MET A 79 7.17 -7.38 0.34
N ASP A 80 6.24 -7.00 1.21
CA ASP A 80 5.44 -7.92 2.03
C ASP A 80 4.01 -7.39 2.23
N GLU A 81 3.06 -8.30 2.48
CA GLU A 81 1.66 -7.98 2.77
C GLU A 81 1.49 -7.08 4.01
N ILE A 82 2.43 -7.14 4.96
CA ILE A 82 2.44 -6.27 6.15
C ILE A 82 2.64 -4.81 5.75
N GLU A 83 3.58 -4.54 4.84
CA GLU A 83 3.83 -3.21 4.31
C GLU A 83 2.64 -2.72 3.48
N LEU A 84 2.05 -3.61 2.68
CA LEU A 84 0.82 -3.32 1.94
C LEU A 84 -0.31 -2.89 2.87
N ALA A 85 -0.57 -3.66 3.92
CA ALA A 85 -1.62 -3.37 4.89
C ALA A 85 -1.38 -2.04 5.62
N ALA A 86 -0.13 -1.73 5.97
CA ALA A 86 0.23 -0.45 6.56
C ALA A 86 -0.05 0.72 5.60
N ARG A 87 0.37 0.60 4.33
CA ARG A 87 0.10 1.61 3.31
C ARG A 87 -1.39 1.79 3.03
N ILE A 88 -2.13 0.69 2.91
CA ILE A 88 -3.58 0.72 2.71
C ILE A 88 -4.27 1.46 3.86
N ARG A 89 -3.89 1.18 5.11
CA ARG A 89 -4.47 1.85 6.29
C ARG A 89 -4.20 3.35 6.30
N THR A 90 -3.03 3.76 5.85
CA THR A 90 -2.64 5.17 5.79
C THR A 90 -3.29 5.92 4.63
N LEU A 91 -3.38 5.28 3.45
CA LEU A 91 -3.92 5.89 2.24
C LEU A 91 -5.45 5.84 2.17
N PHE A 92 -6.04 4.74 2.64
CA PHE A 92 -7.47 4.42 2.55
C PHE A 92 -8.02 4.07 3.94
N PRO A 93 -8.08 5.05 4.85
CA PRO A 93 -8.59 4.80 6.19
C PRO A 93 -10.07 4.46 6.16
N THR A 94 -10.44 3.33 6.75
CA THR A 94 -11.83 2.89 6.88
C THR A 94 -12.70 3.89 7.65
N ALA A 95 -12.08 4.68 8.54
CA ALA A 95 -12.74 5.75 9.28
C ALA A 95 -13.25 6.90 8.39
N GLN A 96 -12.77 7.02 7.14
CA GLN A 96 -13.25 7.99 6.16
C GLN A 96 -14.16 7.35 5.09
N GLY A 97 -14.72 6.18 5.38
CA GLY A 97 -15.68 5.51 4.48
C GLY A 97 -15.06 4.67 3.38
N PHE A 98 -13.72 4.54 3.33
CA PHE A 98 -13.05 3.68 2.35
C PHE A 98 -13.24 2.20 2.68
N VAL A 99 -13.57 1.44 1.65
CA VAL A 99 -13.79 0.00 1.68
C VAL A 99 -12.86 -0.65 0.67
N ILE A 100 -12.01 -1.56 1.15
CA ILE A 100 -11.17 -2.41 0.31
C ILE A 100 -12.03 -3.60 -0.12
N GLU A 101 -12.26 -3.71 -1.42
CA GLU A 101 -13.06 -4.79 -2.01
C GLU A 101 -12.21 -6.02 -2.28
N ASN A 102 -11.02 -5.83 -2.86
CA ASN A 102 -10.15 -6.92 -3.24
C ASN A 102 -8.67 -6.50 -3.23
N ILE A 103 -7.78 -7.48 -3.01
CA ILE A 103 -6.33 -7.32 -3.11
C ILE A 103 -5.81 -8.52 -3.92
N VAL A 104 -5.21 -8.25 -5.07
CA VAL A 104 -4.72 -9.28 -5.98
C VAL A 104 -3.23 -9.09 -6.24
N GLU A 105 -2.42 -10.11 -6.01
CA GLU A 105 -1.00 -10.07 -6.41
C GLU A 105 -0.90 -10.09 -7.95
N CYS A 106 -0.32 -9.04 -8.53
CA CYS A 106 -0.05 -8.95 -9.95
C CYS A 106 1.27 -9.64 -10.25
N HIS A 107 1.20 -10.94 -10.52
CA HIS A 107 2.34 -11.65 -11.08
C HIS A 107 2.51 -11.22 -12.53
N ALA A 108 3.66 -10.62 -12.84
CA ALA A 108 4.11 -10.47 -14.22
C ALA A 108 4.42 -11.88 -14.76
N SER A 109 3.41 -12.57 -15.28
CA SER A 109 3.65 -13.78 -16.07
C SER A 109 4.31 -13.32 -17.37
N GLU A 110 5.58 -13.69 -17.54
CA GLU A 110 6.29 -13.57 -18.82
C GLU A 110 5.45 -14.25 -19.91
N VAL A 111 5.04 -13.46 -20.90
CA VAL A 111 4.44 -13.98 -22.12
C VAL A 111 5.60 -14.60 -22.92
N VAL A 112 5.57 -15.93 -23.00
CA VAL A 112 6.49 -16.83 -23.72
C VAL A 112 6.90 -16.37 -25.10
#